data_AF-A0A6L5R562-F1
#
_entry.id   AF-A0A6L5R562-F1
#
_cell.length_a   1.000
_cell.length_b   1.000
_cell.length_c   1.000
_cell.angle_alpha   90.00
_cell.angle_beta   90.00
_cell.angle_gamma   90.00
#
_symmetry.space_group_name_H-M   'P 1'
#
loop_
_entity.id
_entity.type
_entity.pdbx_description
1 polymer ?
#
loop_
_entity_poly.entity_id
_entity_poly.type
_entity_poly.pdbx_seq_one_letter_code
_entity_poly.pdbx_strand_id
1 'polypeptide(L)'
;MAFLVHDARHLERPARPFGGGSERSRAGRRLWRVDLLQAAAVASVAVAIALFLAEGGITRFADPGSALTSLGIIAGLAATDLVLVMLLLAARVPLIERAVGHDAAMALHNRLGKPVLSLLLAHGVLLLAGYAIADGVDLVAEAVAIWNLPDLPLAILGFGLFLAVVVSSLVAVRRKLRYEVWHVIHLLVYVAVLAALPHQFSVGGLFAVGTWQWAYWLVITFGTFAAVVGYRVVAPVVASLRHGLVVERIDPVGDQRDGVVSVTMRGRRLAALRATGGQFFIWRFLAAGQWWQAHPYSLSAAPRGDRLRITVRALGDGSASLAGIRPGTRVALEGPYGIFSEASRSRRRLTLVAAGIGVTPIRSLLESATFRPGEATVVLRTQGPAEGWLLDEVRDLCHRRGATLITVPGGRGRGWLTPSAERQGLDLPALVPAVADSDLYVCGPRGWAEGVISEARAAGLTDEQIHHERFDW
;
A
#
# COMPACT_ATOMS: atom_id res chain seq x y z
N MET A 1 19.95 -17.66 -29.91
CA MET A 1 19.59 -16.32 -29.43
C MET A 1 20.42 -16.05 -28.20
N ALA A 2 21.35 -15.08 -28.26
CA ALA A 2 22.35 -14.89 -27.21
C ALA A 2 21.71 -14.17 -26.01
N PHE A 3 21.60 -14.86 -24.88
CA PHE A 3 21.54 -14.17 -23.59
C PHE A 3 22.87 -13.43 -23.43
N LEU A 4 22.82 -12.12 -23.25
CA LEU A 4 24.01 -11.37 -22.86
C LEU A 4 24.14 -11.51 -21.35
N VAL A 5 25.01 -12.44 -20.94
CA VAL A 5 25.47 -12.56 -19.56
C VAL A 5 26.67 -11.64 -19.43
N HIS A 6 26.49 -10.52 -18.74
CA HIS A 6 27.61 -9.67 -18.32
C HIS A 6 28.09 -10.19 -16.96
N ASP A 7 29.18 -10.94 -16.98
CA ASP A 7 29.77 -11.54 -15.80
C ASP A 7 30.91 -10.67 -15.25
N ALA A 8 30.79 -10.24 -14.00
CA ALA A 8 31.80 -9.46 -13.30
C ALA A 8 32.51 -10.32 -12.25
N ARG A 9 33.05 -11.47 -12.67
CA ARG A 9 33.71 -12.47 -11.82
C ARG A 9 35.08 -12.07 -11.26
N HIS A 10 35.61 -10.88 -11.56
CA HIS A 10 37.03 -10.54 -11.32
C HIS A 10 37.33 -9.39 -10.33
N LEU A 11 36.39 -8.96 -9.49
CA LEU A 11 36.65 -7.89 -8.52
C LEU A 11 36.73 -8.43 -7.07
N GLU A 12 37.96 -8.70 -6.61
CA GLU A 12 38.26 -8.86 -5.20
C GLU A 12 38.24 -7.49 -4.51
N ARG A 13 37.14 -7.17 -3.82
CA ARG A 13 37.11 -6.08 -2.82
C ARG A 13 36.84 -6.67 -1.43
N PRO A 14 37.55 -6.23 -0.38
CA PRO A 14 37.28 -6.68 0.97
C PRO A 14 35.87 -6.26 1.40
N ALA A 15 35.03 -7.25 1.66
CA ALA A 15 33.65 -7.06 2.07
C ALA A 15 33.57 -6.57 3.53
N ARG A 16 32.57 -5.73 3.84
CA ARG A 16 32.12 -5.56 5.24
C ARG A 16 31.67 -6.93 5.78
N PRO A 17 31.95 -7.27 7.04
CA PRO A 17 31.59 -8.57 7.60
C PRO A 17 30.06 -8.78 7.54
N PHE A 18 29.67 -9.92 6.96
CA PHE A 18 28.28 -10.34 6.74
C PHE A 18 27.87 -11.33 7.82
N GLY A 19 26.89 -10.97 8.65
CA GLY A 19 26.34 -11.85 9.69
C GLY A 19 25.03 -12.51 9.23
N GLY A 20 25.12 -13.69 8.62
CA GLY A 20 23.97 -14.42 8.04
C GLY A 20 22.87 -14.87 9.02
N GLY A 21 23.02 -14.61 10.32
CA GLY A 21 21.95 -14.79 11.31
C GLY A 21 21.01 -13.59 11.45
N SER A 22 21.38 -12.43 10.90
CA SER A 22 20.65 -11.17 11.14
C SER A 22 19.40 -11.02 10.27
N GLU A 23 19.42 -11.57 9.05
CA GLU A 23 18.37 -11.42 8.03
C GLU A 23 17.12 -12.22 8.39
N ARG A 24 17.27 -13.52 8.70
CA ARG A 24 16.16 -14.37 9.17
C ARG A 24 15.51 -13.80 10.44
N SER A 25 16.29 -13.25 11.36
CA SER A 25 15.78 -12.59 12.56
C SER A 25 14.99 -11.31 12.27
N ARG A 26 15.37 -10.54 11.24
CA ARG A 26 14.61 -9.35 10.79
C ARG A 26 13.29 -9.74 10.14
N ALA A 27 13.31 -10.71 9.21
CA ALA A 27 12.10 -11.22 8.56
C ALA A 27 11.11 -11.82 9.58
N GLY A 28 11.59 -12.67 10.49
CA GLY A 28 10.76 -13.27 11.55
C GLY A 28 10.11 -12.23 12.47
N ARG A 29 10.86 -11.19 12.90
CA ARG A 29 10.29 -10.08 13.69
C ARG A 29 9.23 -9.29 12.93
N ARG A 30 9.37 -9.16 11.60
CA ARG A 30 8.36 -8.49 10.77
C ARG A 30 7.08 -9.31 10.71
N LEU A 31 7.17 -10.61 10.44
CA LEU A 31 6.00 -11.50 10.39
C LEU A 31 5.27 -11.54 11.72
N TRP A 32 5.99 -11.68 12.84
CA TRP A 32 5.38 -11.62 14.17
C TRP A 32 4.61 -10.31 14.42
N ARG A 33 5.11 -9.17 13.92
CA ARG A 33 4.37 -7.90 13.99
C ARG A 33 3.12 -7.90 13.12
N VAL A 34 3.15 -8.56 11.96
CA VAL A 34 1.96 -8.73 11.12
C VAL A 34 0.91 -9.53 11.88
N ASP A 35 1.29 -10.66 12.47
CA ASP A 35 0.39 -11.52 13.25
C ASP A 35 -0.19 -10.76 14.45
N LEU A 36 0.64 -10.00 15.17
CA LEU A 36 0.20 -9.16 16.29
C LEU A 36 -0.82 -8.10 15.83
N LEU A 37 -0.59 -7.42 14.71
CA LEU A 37 -1.50 -6.41 14.17
C LEU A 37 -2.82 -7.02 13.72
N GLN A 38 -2.79 -8.20 13.09
CA GLN A 38 -4.00 -8.92 12.71
C GLN A 38 -4.78 -9.39 13.94
N ALA A 39 -4.10 -9.98 14.92
CA ALA A 39 -4.70 -10.38 16.18
C ALA A 39 -5.31 -9.19 16.92
N ALA A 40 -4.63 -8.04 16.95
CA ALA A 40 -5.15 -6.82 17.56
C ALA A 40 -6.42 -6.30 16.87
N ALA A 41 -6.48 -6.33 15.53
CA ALA A 41 -7.67 -5.92 14.77
C ALA A 41 -8.85 -6.89 14.94
N VAL A 42 -8.61 -8.19 15.09
CA VAL A 42 -9.68 -9.15 15.41
C VAL A 42 -10.12 -9.00 16.87
N ALA A 43 -9.16 -8.80 17.77
CA ALA A 43 -9.42 -8.61 19.19
C ALA A 43 -10.22 -7.32 19.46
N SER A 44 -10.00 -6.23 18.71
CA SER A 44 -10.78 -4.99 18.88
C SER A 44 -12.28 -5.22 18.62
N VAL A 45 -12.62 -5.91 17.52
CA VAL A 45 -14.01 -6.31 17.24
C VAL A 45 -14.56 -7.22 18.34
N ALA A 46 -13.79 -8.21 18.78
CA ALA A 46 -14.22 -9.12 19.84
C ALA A 46 -14.46 -8.41 21.17
N VAL A 47 -13.58 -7.46 21.54
CA VAL A 47 -13.72 -6.62 22.74
C VAL A 47 -14.95 -5.72 22.63
N ALA A 48 -15.19 -5.09 21.48
CA ALA A 48 -16.39 -4.29 21.25
C ALA A 48 -17.68 -5.07 21.51
N ILE A 49 -17.76 -6.33 21.05
CA ILE A 49 -18.90 -7.22 21.27
C ILE A 49 -18.95 -7.69 22.73
N ALA A 50 -17.81 -8.07 23.32
CA ALA A 50 -17.75 -8.52 24.71
C ALA A 50 -18.20 -7.43 25.70
N LEU A 51 -17.84 -6.17 25.44
CA LEU A 51 -18.26 -5.01 26.21
C LEU A 51 -19.78 -4.81 26.17
N PHE A 52 -20.42 -5.08 25.03
CA PHE A 52 -21.88 -5.08 24.91
C PHE A 52 -22.52 -6.21 25.72
N LEU A 53 -21.97 -7.43 25.62
CA LEU A 53 -22.48 -8.57 26.37
C LEU A 53 -22.34 -8.37 27.88
N ALA A 54 -21.24 -7.75 28.34
CA ALA A 54 -20.96 -7.47 29.74
C ALA A 54 -21.91 -6.42 30.36
N GLU A 55 -22.48 -5.51 29.57
CA GLU A 55 -23.47 -4.52 30.03
C GLU A 55 -24.89 -5.12 30.22
N GLY A 56 -25.02 -6.45 30.16
CA GLY A 56 -26.31 -7.12 30.20
C GLY A 56 -26.94 -7.32 28.81
N GLY A 57 -26.15 -7.23 27.72
CA GLY A 57 -26.65 -7.60 26.39
C GLY A 57 -27.20 -9.03 26.33
N ILE A 58 -26.69 -9.94 27.16
CA ILE A 58 -27.14 -11.35 27.19
C ILE A 58 -28.59 -11.52 27.65
N THR A 59 -29.10 -10.61 28.50
CA THR A 59 -30.49 -10.69 29.00
C THR A 59 -31.49 -10.11 28.00
N ARG A 60 -31.02 -9.55 26.88
CA ARG A 60 -31.84 -8.90 25.82
C ARG A 60 -32.17 -9.84 24.64
N PHE A 61 -32.05 -11.15 24.84
CA PHE A 61 -32.44 -12.17 23.86
C PHE A 61 -33.70 -12.94 24.28
N ALA A 62 -34.43 -12.43 25.26
CA ALA A 62 -35.61 -13.09 25.83
C ALA A 62 -36.88 -12.92 24.97
N ASP A 63 -36.97 -11.86 24.17
CA ASP A 63 -38.08 -11.61 23.25
C ASP A 63 -37.56 -11.24 21.83
N PRO A 64 -38.39 -11.42 20.78
CA PRO A 64 -37.95 -11.22 19.40
C PRO A 64 -37.51 -9.77 19.09
N GLY A 65 -38.18 -8.77 19.66
CA GLY A 65 -37.87 -7.36 19.41
C GLY A 65 -36.51 -6.99 20.00
N SER A 66 -36.28 -7.33 21.27
CA SER A 66 -34.99 -7.10 21.93
C SER A 66 -33.84 -7.90 21.30
N ALA A 67 -34.10 -9.11 20.81
CA ALA A 67 -33.11 -9.91 20.10
C ALA A 67 -32.68 -9.25 18.77
N LEU A 68 -33.63 -8.76 17.97
CA LEU A 68 -33.31 -8.03 16.73
C LEU A 68 -32.53 -6.75 17.02
N THR A 69 -32.97 -5.95 18.00
CA THR A 69 -32.27 -4.75 18.43
C THR A 69 -30.83 -5.07 18.87
N SER A 70 -30.64 -6.14 19.64
CA SER A 70 -29.32 -6.56 20.11
C SER A 70 -28.40 -6.99 18.96
N LEU A 71 -28.92 -7.74 17.98
CA LEU A 71 -28.17 -8.10 16.77
C LEU A 71 -27.82 -6.86 15.93
N GLY A 72 -28.74 -5.90 15.83
CA GLY A 72 -28.51 -4.61 15.18
C GLY A 72 -27.40 -3.80 15.85
N ILE A 73 -27.38 -3.76 17.19
CA ILE A 73 -26.30 -3.12 17.97
C ILE A 73 -24.96 -3.82 17.70
N ILE A 74 -24.90 -5.15 17.80
CA ILE A 74 -23.67 -5.92 17.53
C ILE A 74 -23.14 -5.63 16.12
N ALA A 75 -24.02 -5.59 15.12
CA ALA A 75 -23.64 -5.26 13.74
C ALA A 75 -23.08 -3.83 13.64
N GLY A 76 -23.69 -2.85 14.31
CA GLY A 76 -23.23 -1.46 14.34
C GLY A 76 -21.88 -1.27 15.03
N LEU A 77 -21.64 -1.97 16.14
CA LEU A 77 -20.36 -1.95 16.86
C LEU A 77 -19.25 -2.57 16.01
N ALA A 78 -19.49 -3.75 15.44
CA ALA A 78 -18.55 -4.40 14.56
C ALA A 78 -18.25 -3.57 13.30
N ALA A 79 -19.28 -2.95 12.70
CA ALA A 79 -19.11 -2.04 11.58
C ALA A 79 -18.25 -0.82 11.95
N THR A 80 -18.53 -0.19 13.10
CA THR A 80 -17.78 0.98 13.57
C THR A 80 -16.31 0.65 13.81
N ASP A 81 -16.01 -0.44 14.51
CA ASP A 81 -14.63 -0.88 14.76
C ASP A 81 -13.89 -1.16 13.45
N LEU A 82 -14.51 -1.91 12.52
CA LEU A 82 -13.91 -2.19 11.21
C LEU A 82 -13.70 -0.94 10.37
N VAL A 83 -14.58 0.07 10.45
CA VAL A 83 -14.36 1.38 9.81
C VAL A 83 -13.13 2.07 10.39
N LEU A 84 -12.95 2.06 11.72
CA LEU A 84 -11.74 2.61 12.36
C LEU A 84 -10.48 1.86 11.93
N VAL A 85 -10.51 0.53 11.87
CA VAL A 85 -9.42 -0.29 11.31
C VAL A 85 -9.12 0.10 9.86
N MET A 86 -10.16 0.25 9.01
CA MET A 86 -9.99 0.67 7.62
C MET A 86 -9.36 2.06 7.49
N LEU A 87 -9.69 3.00 8.38
CA LEU A 87 -9.05 4.32 8.45
C LEU A 87 -7.58 4.21 8.87
N LEU A 88 -7.24 3.38 9.86
CA LEU A 88 -5.86 3.15 10.29
C LEU A 88 -5.00 2.52 9.18
N LEU A 89 -5.54 1.57 8.43
CA LEU A 89 -4.88 0.99 7.26
C LEU A 89 -4.57 2.07 6.20
N ALA A 90 -5.50 3.01 5.98
CA ALA A 90 -5.33 4.12 5.05
C ALA A 90 -4.49 5.30 5.60
N ALA A 91 -4.31 5.39 6.92
CA ALA A 91 -3.58 6.48 7.58
C ALA A 91 -2.06 6.40 7.37
N ARG A 92 -1.54 5.28 6.89
CA ARG A 92 -0.09 5.05 6.64
C ARG A 92 0.76 5.13 7.91
N VAL A 93 0.22 4.59 8.99
CA VAL A 93 0.90 4.51 10.28
C VAL A 93 2.21 3.72 10.11
N PRO A 94 3.39 4.24 10.53
CA PRO A 94 4.67 3.58 10.32
C PRO A 94 4.76 2.15 10.88
N LEU A 95 4.00 1.85 11.93
CA LEU A 95 3.92 0.50 12.50
C LEU A 95 3.31 -0.50 11.49
N ILE A 96 2.21 -0.11 10.84
CA ILE A 96 1.51 -0.92 9.83
C ILE A 96 2.32 -0.96 8.54
N GLU A 97 2.80 0.20 8.06
CA GLU A 97 3.54 0.31 6.81
C GLU A 97 4.84 -0.53 6.81
N ARG A 98 5.57 -0.56 7.92
CA ARG A 98 6.81 -1.36 8.02
C ARG A 98 6.56 -2.85 8.20
N ALA A 99 5.42 -3.22 8.79
CA ALA A 99 5.07 -4.61 9.04
C ALA A 99 4.38 -5.24 7.82
N VAL A 100 3.28 -4.65 7.38
CA VAL A 100 2.39 -5.19 6.35
C VAL A 100 2.79 -4.69 4.96
N GLY A 101 3.16 -3.41 4.85
CA GLY A 101 3.39 -2.73 3.58
C GLY A 101 2.12 -2.12 2.99
N HIS A 102 2.30 -1.04 2.21
CA HIS A 102 1.19 -0.22 1.70
C HIS A 102 0.18 -1.01 0.86
N ASP A 103 0.66 -1.77 -0.13
CA ASP A 103 -0.20 -2.51 -1.06
C ASP A 103 -1.05 -3.57 -0.35
N ALA A 104 -0.46 -4.29 0.59
CA ALA A 104 -1.17 -5.30 1.38
C ALA A 104 -2.18 -4.67 2.32
N ALA A 105 -1.86 -3.54 2.95
CA ALA A 105 -2.81 -2.78 3.78
C ALA A 105 -4.01 -2.27 2.94
N MET A 106 -3.76 -1.75 1.74
CA MET A 106 -4.82 -1.29 0.83
C MET A 106 -5.64 -2.46 0.24
N ALA A 107 -5.01 -3.61 0.02
CA ALA A 107 -5.72 -4.83 -0.36
C ALA A 107 -6.68 -5.28 0.76
N LEU A 108 -6.27 -5.22 2.03
CA LEU A 108 -7.14 -5.51 3.16
C LEU A 108 -8.27 -4.47 3.29
N HIS A 109 -7.96 -3.18 3.18
CA HIS A 109 -8.97 -2.11 3.17
C HIS A 109 -10.06 -2.38 2.11
N ASN A 110 -9.67 -2.73 0.89
CA ASN A 110 -10.61 -3.06 -0.19
C ASN A 110 -11.44 -4.31 0.10
N ARG A 111 -10.89 -5.31 0.80
CA ARG A 111 -11.64 -6.53 1.19
C ARG A 111 -12.66 -6.24 2.30
N LEU A 112 -12.33 -5.35 3.25
CA LEU A 112 -13.19 -5.01 4.39
C LEU A 112 -14.39 -4.13 4.01
N GLY A 113 -14.31 -3.38 2.90
CA GLY A 113 -15.40 -2.48 2.50
C GLY A 113 -16.77 -3.16 2.29
N LYS A 114 -16.80 -4.39 1.76
CA LYS A 114 -18.06 -5.14 1.57
C LYS A 114 -18.65 -5.64 2.90
N PRO A 115 -17.90 -6.34 3.78
CA PRO A 115 -18.37 -6.68 5.12
C PRO A 115 -18.90 -5.48 5.90
N VAL A 116 -18.19 -4.35 5.89
CA VAL A 116 -18.63 -3.13 6.58
C VAL A 116 -19.98 -2.65 6.06
N LEU A 117 -20.18 -2.59 4.74
CA LEU A 117 -21.47 -2.19 4.18
C LEU A 117 -22.60 -3.16 4.60
N SER A 118 -22.34 -4.46 4.56
CA SER A 118 -23.31 -5.48 4.99
C SER A 118 -23.69 -5.32 6.46
N LEU A 119 -22.71 -5.05 7.33
CA LEU A 119 -22.94 -4.82 8.76
C LEU A 119 -23.71 -3.51 9.02
N LEU A 120 -23.41 -2.43 8.31
CA LEU A 120 -24.15 -1.16 8.43
C LEU A 120 -25.60 -1.30 7.94
N LEU A 121 -25.82 -2.03 6.83
CA LEU A 121 -27.17 -2.34 6.35
C LEU A 121 -27.93 -3.19 7.36
N ALA A 122 -27.31 -4.24 7.88
CA ALA A 122 -27.90 -5.09 8.90
C ALA A 122 -28.23 -4.29 10.17
N HIS A 123 -27.32 -3.42 10.62
CA HIS A 123 -27.54 -2.53 11.76
C HIS A 123 -28.83 -1.71 11.61
N GLY A 124 -28.98 -0.98 10.50
CA GLY A 124 -30.18 -0.16 10.27
C GLY A 124 -31.47 -0.98 10.15
N VAL A 125 -31.45 -2.08 9.39
CA VAL A 125 -32.63 -2.91 9.16
C VAL A 125 -33.07 -3.65 10.43
N LEU A 126 -32.12 -4.21 11.19
CA LEU A 126 -32.41 -4.94 12.42
C LEU A 126 -32.91 -4.02 13.53
N LEU A 127 -32.35 -2.80 13.66
CA LEU A 127 -32.86 -1.81 14.62
C LEU A 127 -34.27 -1.35 14.26
N LEU A 128 -34.52 -1.04 12.98
CA LEU A 128 -35.84 -0.63 12.52
C LEU A 128 -36.89 -1.72 12.80
N ALA A 129 -36.57 -2.98 12.51
CA ALA A 129 -37.45 -4.11 12.78
C ALA A 129 -37.64 -4.37 14.28
N GLY A 130 -36.56 -4.24 15.07
CA GLY A 130 -36.60 -4.41 16.52
C GLY A 130 -37.47 -3.38 17.22
N TYR A 131 -37.33 -2.09 16.86
CA TYR A 131 -38.17 -1.01 17.41
C TYR A 131 -39.62 -1.13 16.98
N ALA A 132 -39.90 -1.44 15.70
CA ALA A 132 -41.27 -1.64 15.24
C ALA A 132 -42.00 -2.75 16.00
N ILE A 133 -41.31 -3.85 16.32
CA ILE A 133 -41.86 -4.94 17.14
C ILE A 133 -42.08 -4.48 18.60
N ALA A 134 -41.11 -3.77 19.17
CA ALA A 134 -41.17 -3.30 20.55
C ALA A 134 -42.32 -2.28 20.76
N ASP A 135 -42.50 -1.38 19.80
CA ASP A 135 -43.49 -0.30 19.84
C ASP A 135 -44.87 -0.74 19.30
N GLY A 136 -44.95 -1.93 18.69
CA GLY A 136 -46.19 -2.51 18.18
C GLY A 136 -46.74 -1.79 16.96
N VAL A 137 -45.87 -1.17 16.15
CA VAL A 137 -46.21 -0.40 14.95
C VAL A 137 -45.66 -1.06 13.69
N ASP A 138 -46.14 -0.65 12.51
CA ASP A 138 -45.57 -1.12 11.25
C ASP A 138 -44.22 -0.44 10.94
N LEU A 139 -43.44 -1.05 10.03
CA LEU A 139 -42.10 -0.58 9.67
C LEU A 139 -42.07 0.83 9.06
N VAL A 140 -43.15 1.26 8.40
CA VAL A 140 -43.22 2.59 7.77
C VAL A 140 -43.45 3.65 8.83
N ALA A 141 -44.37 3.40 9.76
CA ALA A 141 -44.59 4.25 10.92
C ALA A 141 -43.31 4.40 11.75
N GLU A 142 -42.61 3.29 12.01
CA GLU A 142 -41.33 3.32 12.73
C GLU A 142 -40.26 4.11 11.96
N ALA A 143 -40.13 3.90 10.65
CA ALA A 143 -39.15 4.62 9.82
C ALA A 143 -39.36 6.15 9.83
N VAL A 144 -40.60 6.61 10.02
CA VAL A 144 -40.91 8.03 10.21
C VAL A 144 -40.60 8.46 11.64
N ALA A 145 -40.95 7.66 12.65
CA ALA A 145 -40.75 7.96 14.06
C ALA A 145 -39.26 8.15 14.40
N ILE A 146 -38.39 7.26 13.90
CA ILE A 146 -36.95 7.29 14.20
C ILE A 146 -36.28 8.61 13.79
N TRP A 147 -36.84 9.36 12.83
CA TRP A 147 -36.28 10.64 12.40
C TRP A 147 -36.25 11.70 13.51
N ASN A 148 -37.08 11.53 14.53
CA ASN A 148 -37.13 12.40 15.70
C ASN A 148 -36.13 12.00 16.80
N LEU A 149 -35.44 10.86 16.66
CA LEU A 149 -34.40 10.47 17.60
C LEU A 149 -33.22 11.43 17.52
N PRO A 150 -32.62 11.80 18.67
CA PRO A 150 -31.44 12.67 18.70
C PRO A 150 -30.34 12.18 17.77
N ASP A 151 -29.78 13.10 16.98
CA ASP A 151 -28.68 12.87 16.03
C ASP A 151 -28.90 11.82 14.92
N LEU A 152 -30.04 11.13 14.89
CA LEU A 152 -30.31 10.10 13.87
C LEU A 152 -30.38 10.67 12.45
N PRO A 153 -30.95 11.87 12.18
CA PRO A 153 -30.87 12.46 10.85
C PRO A 153 -29.43 12.60 10.32
N LEU A 154 -28.48 12.90 11.20
CA LEU A 154 -27.06 12.97 10.86
C LEU A 154 -26.46 11.58 10.62
N ALA A 155 -26.88 10.57 11.41
CA ALA A 155 -26.51 9.18 11.17
C ALA A 155 -27.02 8.66 9.82
N ILE A 156 -28.25 9.00 9.43
CA ILE A 156 -28.85 8.61 8.15
C ILE A 156 -28.12 9.30 6.98
N LEU A 157 -27.74 10.57 7.13
CA LEU A 157 -26.84 11.25 6.18
C LEU A 157 -25.51 10.50 6.09
N GLY A 158 -24.90 10.16 7.22
CA GLY A 158 -23.66 9.39 7.28
C GLY A 158 -23.76 8.04 6.57
N PHE A 159 -24.84 7.31 6.81
CA PHE A 159 -25.14 6.04 6.15
C PHE A 159 -25.29 6.20 4.63
N GLY A 160 -26.03 7.23 4.17
CA GLY A 160 -26.16 7.55 2.75
C GLY A 160 -24.82 7.87 2.08
N LEU A 161 -23.94 8.62 2.77
CA LEU A 161 -22.59 8.91 2.30
C LEU A 161 -21.72 7.65 2.25
N PHE A 162 -21.79 6.76 3.26
CA PHE A 162 -21.11 5.46 3.23
C PHE A 162 -21.57 4.61 2.05
N LEU A 163 -22.87 4.56 1.78
CA LEU A 163 -23.41 3.83 0.64
C LEU A 163 -22.84 4.38 -0.68
N ALA A 164 -22.82 5.70 -0.85
CA ALA A 164 -22.24 6.34 -2.04
C ALA A 164 -20.74 6.02 -2.20
N VAL A 165 -19.97 6.06 -1.10
CA VAL A 165 -18.54 5.69 -1.08
C VAL A 165 -18.33 4.24 -1.49
N VAL A 166 -19.07 3.29 -0.92
CA VAL A 166 -18.88 1.87 -1.21
C VAL A 166 -19.34 1.53 -2.62
N VAL A 167 -20.51 2.02 -3.05
CA VAL A 167 -21.05 1.78 -4.39
C VAL A 167 -20.12 2.35 -5.47
N SER A 168 -19.64 3.59 -5.31
CA SER A 168 -18.69 4.19 -6.25
C SER A 168 -17.34 3.46 -6.29
N SER A 169 -16.98 2.75 -5.21
CA SER A 169 -15.75 1.94 -5.10
C SER A 169 -15.90 0.51 -5.62
N LEU A 170 -17.10 0.05 -5.98
CA LEU A 170 -17.29 -1.23 -6.67
C LEU A 170 -16.63 -1.20 -8.06
N VAL A 171 -15.93 -2.28 -8.41
CA VAL A 171 -15.14 -2.35 -9.67
C VAL A 171 -15.97 -1.98 -10.91
N ALA A 172 -17.22 -2.42 -10.99
CA ALA A 172 -18.11 -2.14 -12.11
C ALA A 172 -18.47 -0.64 -12.25
N VAL A 173 -18.57 0.07 -11.12
CA VAL A 173 -18.91 1.51 -11.08
C VAL A 173 -17.64 2.35 -11.22
N ARG A 174 -16.58 2.02 -10.48
CA ARG A 174 -15.28 2.73 -10.52
C ARG A 174 -14.72 2.83 -11.94
N ARG A 175 -14.86 1.79 -12.76
CA ARG A 175 -14.40 1.78 -14.16
C ARG A 175 -15.09 2.82 -15.05
N LYS A 176 -16.25 3.34 -14.64
CA LYS A 176 -17.02 4.37 -15.36
C LYS A 176 -16.73 5.79 -14.87
N LEU A 177 -16.00 5.93 -13.76
CA LEU A 177 -15.68 7.22 -13.16
C LEU A 177 -14.25 7.61 -13.49
N ARG A 178 -14.03 8.91 -13.70
CA ARG A 178 -12.68 9.48 -13.66
C ARG A 178 -12.08 9.27 -12.27
N TYR A 179 -10.78 9.02 -12.21
CA TYR A 179 -10.09 8.78 -10.94
C TYR A 179 -10.30 9.92 -9.94
N GLU A 180 -10.24 11.17 -10.39
CA GLU A 180 -10.37 12.34 -9.52
C GLU A 180 -11.76 12.42 -8.89
N VAL A 181 -12.80 12.14 -9.67
CA VAL A 181 -14.20 12.13 -9.20
C VAL A 181 -14.40 11.02 -8.17
N TRP A 182 -13.96 9.81 -8.49
CA TRP A 182 -14.02 8.69 -7.55
C TRP A 182 -13.26 9.01 -6.26
N HIS A 183 -12.07 9.61 -6.35
CA HIS A 183 -11.27 9.96 -5.19
C HIS A 183 -11.97 10.97 -4.28
N VAL A 184 -12.59 12.01 -4.86
CA VAL A 184 -13.38 12.99 -4.10
C VAL A 184 -14.57 12.33 -3.41
N ILE A 185 -15.33 11.49 -4.11
CA ILE A 185 -16.43 10.73 -3.50
C ILE A 185 -15.91 9.87 -2.36
N HIS A 186 -14.80 9.16 -2.56
CA HIS A 186 -14.20 8.31 -1.53
C HIS A 186 -13.76 9.09 -0.29
N LEU A 187 -13.28 10.34 -0.45
CA LEU A 187 -12.95 11.22 0.69
C LEU A 187 -14.17 11.65 1.52
N LEU A 188 -15.40 11.55 0.99
CA LEU A 188 -16.61 11.78 1.77
C LEU A 188 -16.77 10.79 2.92
N VAL A 189 -16.00 9.69 2.95
CA VAL A 189 -15.96 8.78 4.10
C VAL A 189 -15.61 9.49 5.41
N TYR A 190 -14.77 10.52 5.39
CA TYR A 190 -14.46 11.28 6.60
C TYR A 190 -15.68 12.03 7.12
N VAL A 191 -16.46 12.63 6.21
CA VAL A 191 -17.72 13.29 6.54
C VAL A 191 -18.75 12.27 7.01
N ALA A 192 -18.83 11.11 6.36
CA ALA A 192 -19.74 10.03 6.72
C ALA A 192 -19.49 9.53 8.15
N VAL A 193 -18.22 9.31 8.52
CA VAL A 193 -17.84 8.92 9.89
C VAL A 193 -18.21 10.02 10.88
N LEU A 194 -17.82 11.27 10.63
CA LEU A 194 -18.11 12.39 11.55
C LEU A 194 -19.62 12.63 11.72
N ALA A 195 -20.40 12.44 10.66
CA ALA A 195 -21.86 12.51 10.71
C ALA A 195 -22.47 11.33 11.50
N ALA A 196 -21.88 10.14 11.40
CA ALA A 196 -22.33 8.98 12.14
C ALA A 196 -21.87 8.97 13.61
N LEU A 197 -20.87 9.74 14.05
CA LEU A 197 -20.41 9.64 15.44
C LEU A 197 -21.44 10.09 16.49
N PRO A 198 -22.15 11.23 16.34
CA PRO A 198 -23.02 11.75 17.40
C PRO A 198 -24.12 10.78 17.88
N HIS A 199 -24.81 10.08 16.97
CA HIS A 199 -25.88 9.13 17.36
C HIS A 199 -25.38 7.98 18.24
N GLN A 200 -24.09 7.62 18.15
CA GLN A 200 -23.51 6.59 19.00
C GLN A 200 -23.49 7.05 20.48
N PHE A 201 -23.27 8.34 20.73
CA PHE A 201 -23.22 8.90 22.07
C PHE A 201 -24.60 9.28 22.62
N SER A 202 -25.54 9.68 21.76
CA SER A 202 -26.89 10.08 22.21
C SER A 202 -27.88 8.93 22.33
N VAL A 203 -27.76 7.88 21.49
CA VAL A 203 -28.68 6.73 21.47
C VAL A 203 -28.00 5.45 21.98
N GLY A 204 -26.67 5.35 21.91
CA GLY A 204 -25.93 4.18 22.35
C GLY A 204 -25.69 4.16 23.87
N GLY A 205 -26.38 3.27 24.59
CA GLY A 205 -26.14 3.05 26.03
C GLY A 205 -24.68 2.71 26.38
N LEU A 206 -23.95 2.08 25.44
CA LEU A 206 -22.53 1.72 25.55
C LEU A 206 -21.57 2.91 25.63
N PHE A 207 -22.06 4.12 25.38
CA PHE A 207 -21.30 5.36 25.41
C PHE A 207 -21.66 6.23 26.63
N ALA A 208 -22.28 5.65 27.65
CA ALA A 208 -22.56 6.34 28.91
C ALA A 208 -21.25 6.71 29.63
N VAL A 209 -21.14 7.98 30.02
CA VAL A 209 -19.95 8.53 30.71
C VAL A 209 -19.70 7.78 32.02
N GLY A 210 -18.42 7.47 32.29
CA GLY A 210 -17.99 6.77 33.50
C GLY A 210 -17.94 5.24 33.38
N THR A 211 -18.26 4.68 32.20
CA THR A 211 -18.16 3.25 31.91
C THR A 211 -16.82 2.89 31.23
N TRP A 212 -16.43 1.62 31.30
CA TRP A 212 -15.24 1.10 30.61
C TRP A 212 -15.47 1.03 29.10
N GLN A 213 -16.72 0.84 28.69
CA GLN A 213 -17.17 0.88 27.30
C GLN A 213 -16.92 2.25 26.68
N TRP A 214 -17.32 3.31 27.39
CA TRP A 214 -17.04 4.68 26.97
C TRP A 214 -15.54 4.95 26.82
N ALA A 215 -14.73 4.52 27.80
CA ALA A 215 -13.28 4.70 27.73
C ALA A 215 -12.65 3.95 26.54
N TYR A 216 -13.08 2.71 26.29
CA TYR A 216 -12.64 1.91 25.14
C TYR A 216 -12.91 2.63 23.82
N TRP A 217 -14.17 3.00 23.58
CA TRP A 217 -14.58 3.65 22.33
C TRP A 217 -13.94 5.02 22.13
N LEU A 218 -13.80 5.80 23.21
CA LEU A 218 -13.09 7.09 23.16
C LEU A 218 -11.64 6.91 22.72
N VAL A 219 -10.92 5.98 23.33
CA VAL A 219 -9.49 5.74 23.05
C VAL A 219 -9.29 5.28 21.62
N ILE A 220 -10.04 4.30 21.13
CA ILE A 220 -9.84 3.79 19.76
C ILE A 220 -10.29 4.80 18.71
N THR A 221 -11.37 5.55 18.96
CA THR A 221 -11.87 6.56 18.02
C THR A 221 -10.90 7.73 17.96
N PHE A 222 -10.59 8.36 19.11
CA PHE A 222 -9.68 9.50 19.15
C PHE A 222 -8.26 9.10 18.71
N GLY A 223 -7.77 7.93 19.13
CA GLY A 223 -6.49 7.38 18.69
C GLY A 223 -6.43 7.20 17.16
N THR A 224 -7.52 6.73 16.55
CA THR A 224 -7.63 6.60 15.09
C THR A 224 -7.62 7.96 14.40
N PHE A 225 -8.42 8.92 14.86
CA PHE A 225 -8.41 10.28 14.28
C PHE A 225 -7.06 10.98 14.46
N ALA A 226 -6.44 10.86 15.63
CA ALA A 226 -5.11 11.40 15.90
C ALA A 226 -4.06 10.76 14.97
N ALA A 227 -4.14 9.44 14.72
CA ALA A 227 -3.27 8.77 13.76
C ALA A 227 -3.51 9.27 12.32
N VAL A 228 -4.77 9.41 11.89
CA VAL A 228 -5.11 9.95 10.57
C VAL A 228 -4.53 11.37 10.41
N VAL A 229 -4.81 12.29 11.33
CA VAL A 229 -4.30 13.67 11.26
C VAL A 229 -2.77 13.68 11.33
N GLY A 230 -2.20 12.93 12.26
CA GLY A 230 -0.76 12.85 12.49
C GLY A 230 0.00 12.35 11.27
N TYR A 231 -0.47 11.30 10.60
CA TYR A 231 0.26 10.63 9.53
C TYR A 231 -0.17 11.04 8.12
N ARG A 232 -1.42 11.50 7.89
CA ARG A 232 -1.89 11.98 6.57
C ARG A 232 -1.68 13.47 6.36
N VAL A 233 -1.58 14.26 7.43
CA VAL A 233 -1.51 15.72 7.33
C VAL A 233 -0.22 16.25 7.96
N VAL A 234 -0.01 16.01 9.25
CA VAL A 234 1.09 16.63 10.00
C VAL A 234 2.45 16.11 9.53
N ALA A 235 2.66 14.80 9.50
CA ALA A 235 3.95 14.22 9.13
C ALA A 235 4.39 14.58 7.70
N PRO A 236 3.54 14.50 6.66
CA PRO A 236 3.92 14.90 5.30
C PRO A 236 4.25 16.39 5.18
N VAL A 237 3.48 17.25 5.83
CA VAL A 237 3.73 18.72 5.85
C VAL A 237 5.06 19.02 6.54
N VAL A 238 5.27 18.46 7.74
CA VAL A 238 6.52 18.65 8.49
C VAL A 238 7.72 18.12 7.71
N ALA A 239 7.62 16.94 7.11
CA ALA A 239 8.68 16.37 6.29
C ALA A 239 9.00 17.27 5.08
N SER A 240 7.97 17.69 4.35
CA SER A 240 8.11 18.56 3.17
C SER A 240 8.77 19.90 3.52
N LEU A 241 8.37 20.54 4.62
CA LEU A 241 8.97 21.79 5.11
C LEU A 241 10.42 21.59 5.61
N ARG A 242 10.66 20.52 6.37
CA ARG A 242 11.96 20.19 6.97
C ARG A 242 13.02 19.94 5.90
N HIS A 243 12.65 19.25 4.83
CA HIS A 243 13.58 18.83 3.77
C HIS A 243 13.64 19.83 2.61
N GLY A 244 12.54 20.53 2.31
CA GLY A 244 12.51 21.60 1.32
C GLY A 244 13.01 21.17 -0.05
N LEU A 245 12.45 20.09 -0.59
CA LEU A 245 12.87 19.56 -1.89
C LEU A 245 12.53 20.55 -3.01
N VAL A 246 13.47 20.68 -3.94
CA VAL A 246 13.31 21.41 -5.19
C VAL A 246 13.79 20.54 -6.34
N VAL A 247 13.10 20.62 -7.48
CA VAL A 247 13.56 20.02 -8.73
C VAL A 247 14.86 20.71 -9.13
N GLU A 248 15.90 19.92 -9.34
CA GLU A 248 17.19 20.43 -9.77
C GLU A 248 17.35 20.28 -11.29
N ARG A 249 17.01 19.10 -11.82
CA ARG A 249 17.11 18.82 -13.25
C ARG A 249 16.14 17.71 -13.65
N ILE A 250 15.75 17.75 -14.92
CA ILE A 250 14.95 16.72 -15.58
C ILE A 250 15.71 16.25 -16.81
N ASP A 251 15.96 14.96 -16.90
CA ASP A 251 16.74 14.34 -17.97
C ASP A 251 15.86 13.33 -18.72
N PRO A 252 15.72 13.40 -20.06
CA PRO A 252 15.07 12.34 -20.82
C PRO A 252 15.86 11.03 -20.72
N VAL A 253 15.16 9.90 -20.71
CA VAL A 253 15.76 8.55 -20.62
C VAL A 253 15.31 7.70 -21.80
N GLY A 254 16.25 7.16 -22.57
CA GLY A 254 15.94 6.37 -23.76
C GLY A 254 15.46 7.26 -24.92
N ASP A 255 14.63 6.71 -25.81
CA ASP A 255 14.02 7.47 -26.89
C ASP A 255 13.00 8.47 -26.31
N GLN A 256 13.04 9.72 -26.77
CA GLN A 256 12.09 10.76 -26.35
C GLN A 256 10.63 10.35 -26.61
N ARG A 257 10.38 9.51 -27.62
CA ARG A 257 9.04 8.99 -27.94
C ARG A 257 8.45 8.11 -26.85
N ASP A 258 9.28 7.51 -26.00
CA ASP A 258 8.82 6.68 -24.88
C ASP A 258 8.26 7.51 -23.70
N GLY A 259 8.54 8.83 -23.69
CA GLY A 259 8.07 9.74 -22.66
C GLY A 259 8.63 9.43 -21.27
N VAL A 260 9.87 8.95 -21.18
CA VAL A 260 10.51 8.63 -19.89
C VAL A 260 11.46 9.73 -19.47
N VAL A 261 11.30 10.22 -18.24
CA VAL A 261 12.14 11.27 -17.67
C VAL A 261 12.66 10.89 -16.29
N SER A 262 13.92 11.23 -16.01
CA SER A 262 14.50 11.20 -14.66
C SER A 262 14.42 12.59 -14.06
N VAL A 263 13.78 12.70 -12.90
CA VAL A 263 13.70 13.95 -12.13
C VAL A 263 14.65 13.84 -10.95
N THR A 264 15.69 14.67 -10.95
CA THR A 264 16.62 14.80 -9.83
C THR A 264 16.18 15.97 -8.96
N MET A 265 16.04 15.72 -7.66
CA MET A 265 15.61 16.69 -6.66
C MET A 265 16.69 16.86 -5.61
N ARG A 266 16.91 18.09 -5.20
CA ARG A 266 17.84 18.45 -4.12
C ARG A 266 17.08 18.92 -2.89
N GLY A 267 17.59 18.62 -1.71
CA GLY A 267 17.04 19.13 -0.46
C GLY A 267 18.03 19.07 0.70
N ARG A 268 17.50 19.26 1.92
CA ARG A 268 18.30 19.36 3.14
C ARG A 268 18.03 18.16 4.04
N ARG A 269 19.08 17.67 4.71
CA ARG A 269 18.99 16.60 5.72
C ARG A 269 18.26 15.35 5.19
N LEU A 270 18.43 14.98 3.92
CA LEU A 270 17.67 13.87 3.33
C LEU A 270 18.02 12.52 3.96
N ALA A 271 19.22 12.40 4.54
CA ALA A 271 19.59 11.24 5.37
C ALA A 271 18.63 11.00 6.55
N ALA A 272 17.98 12.03 7.08
CA ALA A 272 17.01 11.89 8.17
C ALA A 272 15.66 11.27 7.71
N LEU A 273 15.40 11.19 6.39
CA LEU A 273 14.28 10.42 5.85
C LEU A 273 14.48 8.91 6.05
N ARG A 274 15.73 8.46 6.26
CA ARG A 274 16.10 7.04 6.40
C ARG A 274 15.57 6.16 5.26
N ALA A 275 15.46 6.74 4.06
CA ALA A 275 15.02 6.04 2.87
C ALA A 275 16.11 5.09 2.37
N THR A 276 15.70 3.94 1.85
CA THR A 276 16.58 2.94 1.24
C THR A 276 16.19 2.69 -0.21
N GLY A 277 17.07 2.02 -0.96
CA GLY A 277 16.76 1.68 -2.34
C GLY A 277 15.61 0.69 -2.44
N GLY A 278 14.84 0.82 -3.51
CA GLY A 278 13.62 0.04 -3.75
C GLY A 278 12.35 0.66 -3.15
N GLN A 279 12.47 1.61 -2.21
CA GLN A 279 11.33 2.32 -1.65
C GLN A 279 10.76 3.39 -2.60
N PHE A 280 9.52 3.78 -2.33
CA PHE A 280 8.83 4.85 -3.03
C PHE A 280 8.33 5.94 -2.08
N PHE A 281 7.96 7.06 -2.67
CA PHE A 281 7.30 8.17 -1.99
C PHE A 281 6.08 8.58 -2.78
N ILE A 282 5.19 9.29 -2.12
CA ILE A 282 4.16 10.06 -2.80
C ILE A 282 4.66 11.47 -3.00
N TRP A 283 4.71 11.88 -4.26
CA TRP A 283 5.26 13.15 -4.70
C TRP A 283 4.15 14.10 -5.10
N ARG A 284 4.25 15.34 -4.65
CA ARG A 284 3.42 16.46 -5.12
C ARG A 284 4.33 17.56 -5.65
N PHE A 285 4.28 17.79 -6.95
CA PHE A 285 5.02 18.86 -7.61
C PHE A 285 4.20 20.15 -7.52
N LEU A 286 4.72 21.17 -6.83
CA LEU A 286 4.01 22.42 -6.59
C LEU A 286 4.13 23.35 -7.81
N ALA A 287 3.61 22.88 -8.94
CA ALA A 287 3.50 23.59 -10.20
C ALA A 287 2.02 23.82 -10.57
N ALA A 288 1.78 24.81 -11.43
CA ALA A 288 0.44 25.09 -11.96
C ALA A 288 -0.14 23.82 -12.62
N GLY A 289 -1.37 23.46 -12.28
CA GLY A 289 -2.05 22.26 -12.82
C GLY A 289 -1.67 20.92 -12.17
N GLN A 290 -0.64 20.88 -11.31
CA GLN A 290 -0.13 19.63 -10.70
C GLN A 290 -0.15 19.61 -9.18
N TRP A 291 -0.26 20.76 -8.52
CA TRP A 291 -0.07 20.88 -7.07
C TRP A 291 -1.01 20.00 -6.22
N TRP A 292 -2.20 19.66 -6.74
CA TRP A 292 -3.16 18.77 -6.06
C TRP A 292 -2.89 17.29 -6.29
N GLN A 293 -2.14 16.93 -7.33
CA GLN A 293 -1.92 15.54 -7.74
C GLN A 293 -0.80 14.93 -6.92
N ALA A 294 -1.07 13.77 -6.31
CA ALA A 294 -0.12 13.02 -5.52
C ALA A 294 0.18 11.70 -6.23
N HIS A 295 1.43 11.49 -6.65
CA HIS A 295 1.80 10.34 -7.46
C HIS A 295 2.82 9.46 -6.73
N PRO A 296 2.58 8.14 -6.63
CA PRO A 296 3.57 7.21 -6.09
C PRO A 296 4.67 6.95 -7.12
N TYR A 297 5.91 7.33 -6.81
CA TYR A 297 7.07 6.99 -7.65
C TYR A 297 8.20 6.43 -6.79
N SER A 298 8.73 5.29 -7.23
CA SER A 298 9.89 4.65 -6.62
C SER A 298 11.16 5.45 -6.89
N LEU A 299 12.07 5.43 -5.94
CA LEU A 299 13.40 5.98 -6.14
C LEU A 299 14.11 5.20 -7.24
N SER A 300 14.68 5.91 -8.22
CA SER A 300 15.50 5.34 -9.29
C SER A 300 16.99 5.46 -9.03
N ALA A 301 17.40 5.99 -7.88
CA ALA A 301 18.76 5.92 -7.35
C ALA A 301 18.72 5.82 -5.83
N ALA A 302 19.77 5.24 -5.24
CA ALA A 302 19.91 5.23 -3.79
C ALA A 302 19.94 6.68 -3.27
N PRO A 303 19.21 7.00 -2.19
CA PRO A 303 19.25 8.33 -1.59
C PRO A 303 20.68 8.77 -1.28
N ARG A 304 21.08 9.92 -1.83
CA ARG A 304 22.35 10.58 -1.49
C ARG A 304 22.06 11.74 -0.56
N GLY A 305 23.01 12.11 0.30
CA GLY A 305 22.78 12.98 1.46
C GLY A 305 21.94 14.24 1.20
N ASP A 306 22.04 14.82 0.00
CA ASP A 306 21.32 16.01 -0.46
C ASP A 306 20.42 15.79 -1.69
N ARG A 307 20.36 14.58 -2.28
CA ARG A 307 19.66 14.31 -3.55
C ARG A 307 18.80 13.05 -3.54
N LEU A 308 17.66 13.14 -4.21
CA LEU A 308 16.78 12.03 -4.55
C LEU A 308 16.54 12.04 -6.06
N ARG A 309 16.34 10.85 -6.64
CA ARG A 309 16.03 10.72 -8.07
C ARG A 309 14.88 9.76 -8.25
N ILE A 310 13.92 10.15 -9.08
CA ILE A 310 12.86 9.28 -9.60
C ILE A 310 12.99 9.20 -11.12
N THR A 311 12.49 8.14 -11.72
CA THR A 311 12.39 8.02 -13.18
C THR A 311 10.98 7.55 -13.50
N VAL A 312 10.30 8.30 -14.35
CA VAL A 312 8.86 8.15 -14.58
C VAL A 312 8.61 8.03 -16.06
N ARG A 313 7.75 7.07 -16.43
CA ARG A 313 7.21 6.93 -17.78
C ARG A 313 5.87 7.64 -17.87
N ALA A 314 5.66 8.40 -18.94
CA ALA A 314 4.37 8.99 -19.27
C ALA A 314 3.32 7.90 -19.56
N LEU A 315 2.43 7.65 -18.60
CA LEU A 315 1.30 6.71 -18.70
C LEU A 315 -0.07 7.40 -18.63
N GLY A 316 -0.09 8.69 -18.31
CA GLY A 316 -1.28 9.55 -18.24
C GLY A 316 -0.90 11.00 -17.94
N ASP A 317 -1.89 11.90 -17.91
CA ASP A 317 -1.71 13.36 -17.88
C ASP A 317 -0.75 13.84 -16.78
N GLY A 318 -0.88 13.30 -15.57
CA GLY A 318 -0.02 13.66 -14.44
C GLY A 318 1.45 13.27 -14.64
N SER A 319 1.71 12.05 -15.11
CA SER A 319 3.08 11.58 -15.40
C SER A 319 3.69 12.24 -16.64
N ALA A 320 2.89 12.51 -17.68
CA ALA A 320 3.35 13.14 -18.91
C ALA A 320 3.78 14.60 -18.67
N SER A 321 3.06 15.29 -17.79
CA SER A 321 3.36 16.69 -17.47
C SER A 321 4.63 16.87 -16.62
N LEU A 322 5.23 15.80 -16.08
CA LEU A 322 6.54 15.88 -15.41
C LEU A 322 7.65 16.39 -16.33
N ALA A 323 7.58 16.08 -17.62
CA ALA A 323 8.56 16.56 -18.60
C ALA A 323 8.58 18.09 -18.73
N GLY A 324 7.47 18.76 -18.40
CA GLY A 324 7.33 20.22 -18.45
C GLY A 324 7.66 20.95 -17.15
N ILE A 325 8.03 20.23 -16.08
CA ILE A 325 8.35 20.86 -14.80
C ILE A 325 9.67 21.63 -14.91
N ARG A 326 9.72 22.83 -14.32
CA ARG A 326 10.92 23.66 -14.34
C ARG A 326 11.84 23.35 -13.16
N PRO A 327 13.18 23.38 -13.35
CA PRO A 327 14.11 23.49 -12.24
C PRO A 327 13.71 24.61 -11.27
N GLY A 328 13.90 24.38 -9.97
CA GLY A 328 13.44 25.26 -8.89
C GLY A 328 12.02 24.98 -8.39
N THR A 329 11.22 24.17 -9.10
CA THR A 329 9.87 23.77 -8.64
C THR A 329 9.95 23.08 -7.28
N ARG A 330 9.17 23.55 -6.30
CA ARG A 330 9.11 22.94 -4.98
C ARG A 330 8.38 21.60 -5.04
N VAL A 331 8.85 20.64 -4.26
CA VAL A 331 8.28 19.29 -4.20
C VAL A 331 7.90 18.99 -2.76
N ALA A 332 6.62 18.65 -2.54
CA ALA A 332 6.17 18.04 -1.30
C ALA A 332 6.27 16.52 -1.42
N LEU A 333 6.61 15.86 -0.32
CA LEU A 333 6.87 14.43 -0.26
C LEU A 333 6.15 13.81 0.94
N GLU A 334 5.78 12.56 0.77
CA GLU A 334 5.20 11.72 1.81
C GLU A 334 5.80 10.31 1.70
N GLY A 335 6.33 9.77 2.80
CA GLY A 335 7.11 8.53 2.83
C GLY A 335 8.38 8.62 3.68
N PRO A 336 9.32 7.65 3.57
CA PRO A 336 9.35 6.57 2.58
C PRO A 336 8.33 5.45 2.84
N TYR A 337 7.84 4.84 1.76
CA TYR A 337 6.98 3.66 1.75
C TYR A 337 7.60 2.51 0.95
N GLY A 338 6.97 1.36 1.01
CA GLY A 338 7.43 0.16 0.32
C GLY A 338 8.30 -0.72 1.21
N ILE A 339 7.93 -2.00 1.24
CA ILE A 339 8.71 -3.07 1.87
C ILE A 339 9.68 -3.71 0.86
N PHE A 340 9.66 -3.27 -0.39
CA PHE A 340 10.61 -3.66 -1.43
C PHE A 340 11.99 -3.04 -1.14
N SER A 341 12.66 -3.54 -0.12
CA SER A 341 13.95 -3.03 0.32
C SER A 341 14.75 -4.13 1.02
N GLU A 342 16.01 -3.84 1.31
CA GLU A 342 16.89 -4.72 2.07
C GLU A 342 16.37 -5.04 3.48
N ALA A 343 15.46 -4.22 4.04
CA ALA A 343 14.89 -4.47 5.36
C ALA A 343 14.00 -5.73 5.41
N SER A 344 13.43 -6.14 4.28
CA SER A 344 12.57 -7.33 4.17
C SER A 344 13.33 -8.60 3.82
N ARG A 345 14.64 -8.48 3.60
CA ARG A 345 15.50 -9.58 3.14
C ARG A 345 15.62 -10.67 4.20
N SER A 346 15.43 -11.92 3.79
CA SER A 346 15.51 -13.16 4.56
C SER A 346 16.72 -14.03 4.18
N ARG A 347 17.29 -13.84 2.97
CA ARG A 347 18.40 -14.65 2.41
C ARG A 347 19.61 -13.80 2.05
N ARG A 348 20.76 -14.46 1.94
CA ARG A 348 22.02 -13.80 1.57
C ARG A 348 22.15 -13.51 0.07
N ARG A 349 21.57 -14.31 -0.83
CA ARG A 349 21.63 -13.99 -2.27
C ARG A 349 20.46 -13.07 -2.66
N LEU A 350 20.65 -12.26 -3.69
CA LEU A 350 19.59 -11.43 -4.26
C LEU A 350 19.35 -11.81 -5.73
N THR A 351 18.08 -11.97 -6.08
CA THR A 351 17.64 -12.06 -7.47
C THR A 351 16.71 -10.89 -7.75
N LEU A 352 17.08 -10.02 -8.68
CA LEU A 352 16.37 -8.78 -9.00
C LEU A 352 15.80 -8.88 -10.42
N VAL A 353 14.48 -8.97 -10.57
CA VAL A 353 13.82 -9.22 -11.86
C VAL A 353 12.92 -8.05 -12.23
N ALA A 354 13.17 -7.43 -13.40
CA ALA A 354 12.47 -6.22 -13.81
C ALA A 354 11.96 -6.26 -15.26
N ALA A 355 10.83 -5.60 -15.51
CA ALA A 355 10.34 -5.30 -16.84
C ALA A 355 9.88 -3.84 -16.98
N GLY A 356 10.30 -3.20 -18.08
CA GLY A 356 9.93 -1.82 -18.37
C GLY A 356 10.38 -0.83 -17.29
N ILE A 357 9.51 0.11 -16.89
CA ILE A 357 9.83 1.12 -15.86
C ILE A 357 10.02 0.50 -14.47
N GLY A 358 9.68 -0.79 -14.30
CA GLY A 358 9.98 -1.60 -13.13
C GLY A 358 11.46 -1.71 -12.78
N VAL A 359 12.35 -1.35 -13.70
CA VAL A 359 13.79 -1.21 -13.48
C VAL A 359 14.15 -0.17 -12.42
N THR A 360 13.27 0.80 -12.14
CA THR A 360 13.54 1.93 -11.24
C THR A 360 13.82 1.53 -9.79
N PRO A 361 12.93 0.81 -9.07
CA PRO A 361 13.22 0.33 -7.72
C PRO A 361 14.38 -0.69 -7.72
N ILE A 362 14.49 -1.51 -8.77
CA ILE A 362 15.55 -2.52 -8.91
C ILE A 362 16.94 -1.86 -8.96
N ARG A 363 17.10 -0.83 -9.79
CA ARG A 363 18.37 -0.10 -9.93
C ARG A 363 18.74 0.67 -8.66
N SER A 364 17.76 1.16 -7.90
CA SER A 364 17.99 1.83 -6.61
C SER A 364 18.35 0.83 -5.50
N LEU A 365 17.65 -0.31 -5.45
CA LEU A 365 17.95 -1.41 -4.53
C LEU A 365 19.33 -2.01 -4.81
N LEU A 366 19.68 -2.27 -6.07
CA LEU A 366 21.00 -2.75 -6.48
C LEU A 366 22.13 -1.81 -6.01
N GLU A 367 21.92 -0.49 -6.06
CA GLU A 367 22.92 0.48 -5.61
C GLU A 367 23.15 0.42 -4.09
N SER A 368 22.10 0.22 -3.29
CA SER A 368 22.15 0.32 -1.83
C SER A 368 22.25 -1.01 -1.07
N ALA A 369 21.77 -2.11 -1.64
CA ALA A 369 21.70 -3.41 -0.97
C ALA A 369 23.09 -3.97 -0.66
N THR A 370 23.29 -4.53 0.52
CA THR A 370 24.56 -5.18 0.85
C THR A 370 24.62 -6.56 0.18
N PHE A 371 25.68 -6.89 -0.56
CA PHE A 371 25.94 -8.26 -1.03
C PHE A 371 27.42 -8.42 -1.40
N ARG A 372 27.95 -9.65 -1.40
CA ARG A 372 29.30 -9.91 -1.92
C ARG A 372 29.25 -10.12 -3.45
N PRO A 373 30.35 -9.86 -4.17
CA PRO A 373 30.46 -10.22 -5.57
C PRO A 373 30.02 -11.66 -5.83
N GLY A 374 29.20 -11.88 -6.86
CA GLY A 374 28.61 -13.19 -7.22
C GLY A 374 27.36 -13.58 -6.42
N GLU A 375 26.84 -12.73 -5.54
CA GLU A 375 25.64 -13.02 -4.75
C GLU A 375 24.38 -12.30 -5.22
N ALA A 376 24.49 -11.42 -6.20
CA ALA A 376 23.35 -10.72 -6.79
C ALA A 376 23.26 -11.01 -8.29
N THR A 377 22.06 -11.37 -8.74
CA THR A 377 21.73 -11.56 -10.16
C THR A 377 20.59 -10.63 -10.54
N VAL A 378 20.74 -9.90 -11.63
CA VAL A 378 19.74 -9.00 -12.18
C VAL A 378 19.24 -9.56 -13.50
N VAL A 379 17.92 -9.76 -13.63
CA VAL A 379 17.26 -10.19 -14.87
C VAL A 379 16.40 -9.05 -15.38
N LEU A 380 16.74 -8.50 -16.55
CA LEU A 380 16.00 -7.41 -17.17
C LEU A 380 15.32 -7.87 -18.45
N ARG A 381 14.00 -7.62 -18.56
CA ARG A 381 13.30 -7.70 -19.84
C ARG A 381 13.51 -6.41 -20.63
N THR A 382 14.19 -6.53 -21.76
CA THR A 382 14.49 -5.42 -22.66
C THR A 382 13.77 -5.59 -24.00
N GLN A 383 13.58 -4.49 -24.72
CA GLN A 383 12.95 -4.54 -26.06
C GLN A 383 13.95 -5.10 -27.08
N GLY A 384 15.20 -4.64 -27.01
CA GLY A 384 16.34 -5.15 -27.75
C GLY A 384 17.55 -5.45 -26.84
N PRO A 385 18.65 -6.00 -27.38
CA PRO A 385 19.83 -6.39 -26.59
C PRO A 385 20.53 -5.22 -25.86
N ALA A 386 20.45 -4.01 -26.42
CA ALA A 386 21.00 -2.79 -25.84
C ALA A 386 19.92 -1.74 -25.53
N GLU A 387 18.64 -2.10 -25.60
CA GLU A 387 17.53 -1.16 -25.52
C GLU A 387 16.69 -1.40 -24.27
N GLY A 388 16.89 -0.54 -23.27
CA GLY A 388 16.10 -0.56 -22.04
C GLY A 388 16.35 0.71 -21.23
N TRP A 389 15.30 1.19 -20.56
CA TRP A 389 15.43 2.34 -19.68
C TRP A 389 16.40 2.02 -18.54
N LEU A 390 17.33 2.94 -18.27
CA LEU A 390 18.39 2.80 -17.26
C LEU A 390 19.31 1.56 -17.44
N LEU A 391 19.29 0.89 -18.61
CA LEU A 391 20.07 -0.34 -18.83
C LEU A 391 21.57 -0.11 -18.62
N ASP A 392 22.11 0.97 -19.17
CA ASP A 392 23.55 1.28 -19.04
C ASP A 392 23.93 1.54 -17.58
N GLU A 393 23.10 2.24 -16.82
CA GLU A 393 23.33 2.45 -15.40
C GLU A 393 23.30 1.14 -14.60
N VAL A 394 22.38 0.22 -14.92
CA VAL A 394 22.31 -1.10 -14.28
C VAL A 394 23.51 -1.94 -14.66
N ARG A 395 23.91 -1.95 -15.93
CA ARG A 395 25.11 -2.66 -16.42
C ARG A 395 26.36 -2.19 -15.68
N ASP A 396 26.53 -0.88 -15.57
CA ASP A 396 27.60 -0.22 -14.83
C ASP A 396 27.60 -0.57 -13.34
N LEU A 397 26.42 -0.58 -12.70
CA LEU A 397 26.30 -0.97 -11.30
C LEU A 397 26.64 -2.44 -11.09
N CYS A 398 26.13 -3.33 -11.95
CA CYS A 398 26.45 -4.75 -11.89
C CYS A 398 27.96 -4.97 -12.00
N HIS A 399 28.61 -4.30 -12.95
CA HIS A 399 30.06 -4.38 -13.12
C HIS A 399 30.81 -3.88 -11.87
N ARG A 400 30.50 -2.67 -11.38
CA ARG A 400 31.19 -2.10 -10.21
C ARG A 400 30.98 -2.87 -8.91
N ARG A 401 29.86 -3.58 -8.79
CA ARG A 401 29.44 -4.27 -7.56
C ARG A 401 29.62 -5.78 -7.59
N GLY A 402 30.04 -6.35 -8.72
CA GLY A 402 30.17 -7.79 -8.90
C GLY A 402 28.82 -8.52 -8.92
N ALA A 403 27.76 -7.90 -9.47
CA ALA A 403 26.50 -8.57 -9.72
C ALA A 403 26.46 -9.10 -11.16
N THR A 404 25.75 -10.20 -11.39
CA THR A 404 25.53 -10.75 -12.74
C THR A 404 24.34 -10.05 -13.37
N LEU A 405 24.49 -9.53 -14.59
CA LEU A 405 23.37 -9.00 -15.37
C LEU A 405 23.00 -9.98 -16.49
N ILE A 406 21.72 -10.33 -16.54
CA ILE A 406 21.10 -11.13 -17.59
C ILE A 406 20.04 -10.25 -18.27
N THR A 407 20.29 -9.87 -19.51
CA THR A 407 19.25 -9.22 -20.34
C THR A 407 18.52 -10.28 -21.14
N VAL A 408 17.19 -10.22 -21.10
CA VAL A 408 16.31 -11.05 -21.93
C VAL A 408 15.67 -10.11 -22.95
N PRO A 409 16.23 -9.97 -24.17
CA PRO A 409 15.69 -9.08 -25.20
C PRO A 409 14.59 -9.77 -26.01
N GLY A 410 13.58 -8.99 -26.45
CA GLY A 410 12.58 -9.43 -27.41
C GLY A 410 11.14 -9.16 -26.99
N GLY A 411 10.20 -9.49 -27.89
CA GLY A 411 8.77 -9.25 -27.72
C GLY A 411 8.11 -10.02 -26.57
N ARG A 412 6.87 -9.63 -26.23
CA ARG A 412 6.07 -10.27 -25.16
C ARG A 412 5.68 -11.69 -25.58
N GLY A 413 5.95 -12.66 -24.70
CA GLY A 413 5.51 -14.04 -24.81
C GLY A 413 4.12 -14.28 -24.23
N ARG A 414 3.76 -15.56 -24.05
CA ARG A 414 2.53 -15.94 -23.33
C ARG A 414 2.74 -15.87 -21.82
N GLY A 415 3.96 -16.13 -21.36
CA GLY A 415 4.43 -15.96 -19.99
C GLY A 415 5.28 -14.72 -19.82
N TRP A 416 6.21 -14.77 -18.86
CA TRP A 416 7.06 -13.63 -18.51
C TRP A 416 8.32 -13.53 -19.38
N LEU A 417 8.73 -14.65 -20.00
CA LEU A 417 9.85 -14.72 -20.93
C LEU A 417 9.43 -14.37 -22.37
N THR A 418 10.38 -14.42 -23.29
CA THR A 418 10.11 -14.25 -24.72
C THR A 418 9.60 -15.57 -25.33
N PRO A 419 8.82 -15.53 -26.43
CA PRO A 419 8.37 -16.76 -27.10
C PRO A 419 9.52 -17.72 -27.45
N SER A 420 10.69 -17.18 -27.80
CA SER A 420 11.88 -17.97 -28.11
C SER A 420 12.49 -18.64 -26.89
N ALA A 421 12.53 -17.96 -25.74
CA ALA A 421 13.02 -18.53 -24.49
C ALA A 421 12.04 -19.59 -23.94
N GLU A 422 10.73 -19.32 -24.05
CA GLU A 422 9.67 -20.28 -23.72
C GLU A 422 9.78 -21.55 -24.57
N ARG A 423 10.00 -21.42 -25.89
CA ARG A 423 10.22 -22.58 -26.79
C ARG A 423 11.48 -23.38 -26.47
N GLN A 424 12.46 -22.76 -25.83
CA GLN A 424 13.68 -23.44 -25.37
C GLN A 424 13.50 -24.09 -24.00
N GLY A 425 12.31 -24.00 -23.39
CA GLY A 425 12.03 -24.53 -22.07
C GLY A 425 12.78 -23.81 -20.95
N LEU A 426 13.19 -22.56 -21.18
CA LEU A 426 13.86 -21.76 -20.16
C LEU A 426 12.85 -21.25 -19.15
N ASP A 427 13.24 -21.27 -17.88
CA ASP A 427 12.50 -20.79 -16.73
C ASP A 427 13.42 -19.98 -15.79
N LEU A 428 12.87 -19.50 -14.68
CA LEU A 428 13.63 -18.73 -13.70
C LEU A 428 14.85 -19.52 -13.12
N PRO A 429 14.74 -20.78 -12.68
CA PRO A 429 15.90 -21.59 -12.27
C PRO A 429 16.96 -21.76 -13.35
N ALA A 430 16.60 -21.93 -14.62
CA ALA A 430 17.55 -22.04 -15.71
C ALA A 430 18.37 -20.75 -15.89
N LEU A 431 17.74 -19.58 -15.71
CA LEU A 431 18.41 -18.28 -15.77
C LEU A 431 19.22 -17.98 -14.51
N VAL A 432 18.71 -18.40 -13.35
CA VAL A 432 19.32 -18.12 -12.04
C VAL A 432 19.38 -19.42 -11.22
N PRO A 433 20.40 -20.26 -11.43
CA PRO A 433 20.49 -21.57 -10.78
C PRO A 433 20.45 -21.53 -9.25
N ALA A 434 20.92 -20.43 -8.64
CA ALA A 434 20.92 -20.22 -7.19
C ALA A 434 19.67 -19.48 -6.67
N VAL A 435 18.56 -19.43 -7.43
CA VAL A 435 17.37 -18.65 -7.07
C VAL A 435 16.73 -19.10 -5.76
N ALA A 436 16.71 -20.41 -5.48
CA ALA A 436 16.15 -20.96 -4.24
C ALA A 436 16.87 -20.47 -2.96
N ASP A 437 18.15 -20.12 -3.09
CA ASP A 437 18.98 -19.56 -2.00
C ASP A 437 18.94 -18.03 -1.93
N SER A 438 18.12 -17.39 -2.74
CA SER A 438 18.01 -15.94 -2.86
C SER A 438 16.66 -15.42 -2.39
N ASP A 439 16.63 -14.13 -2.02
CA ASP A 439 15.39 -13.38 -2.06
C ASP A 439 15.18 -12.85 -3.47
N LEU A 440 13.96 -13.06 -3.97
CA LEU A 440 13.51 -12.62 -5.27
C LEU A 440 12.76 -11.29 -5.13
N TYR A 441 13.26 -10.27 -5.81
CA TYR A 441 12.62 -8.96 -5.92
C TYR A 441 12.10 -8.78 -7.36
N VAL A 442 10.79 -8.77 -7.54
CA VAL A 442 10.14 -8.66 -8.87
C VAL A 442 9.43 -7.33 -9.02
N CYS A 443 9.67 -6.64 -10.13
CA CYS A 443 8.93 -5.41 -10.42
C CYS A 443 8.63 -5.21 -11.91
N GLY A 444 7.35 -5.08 -12.25
CA GLY A 444 6.88 -4.96 -13.62
C GLY A 444 5.36 -5.04 -13.73
N PRO A 445 4.80 -5.11 -14.95
CA PRO A 445 3.36 -5.23 -15.17
C PRO A 445 2.77 -6.44 -14.47
N ARG A 446 1.56 -6.33 -13.89
CA ARG A 446 0.95 -7.39 -13.08
C ARG A 446 1.05 -8.81 -13.64
N GLY A 447 0.50 -9.05 -14.83
CA GLY A 447 0.47 -10.41 -15.40
C GLY A 447 1.87 -10.96 -15.68
N TRP A 448 2.83 -10.07 -15.97
CA TRP A 448 4.22 -10.46 -16.14
C TRP A 448 4.87 -10.84 -14.80
N ALA A 449 4.67 -10.04 -13.76
CA ALA A 449 5.22 -10.30 -12.43
C ALA A 449 4.60 -11.57 -11.80
N GLU A 450 3.29 -11.80 -11.98
CA GLU A 450 2.61 -13.01 -11.55
C GLU A 450 3.21 -14.27 -12.20
N GLY A 451 3.63 -14.20 -13.46
CA GLY A 451 4.35 -15.28 -14.14
C GLY A 451 5.70 -15.61 -13.49
N VAL A 452 6.53 -14.58 -13.21
CA VAL A 452 7.82 -14.76 -12.51
C VAL A 452 7.61 -15.37 -11.12
N ILE A 453 6.62 -14.86 -10.36
CA ILE A 453 6.31 -15.34 -9.01
C ILE A 453 5.81 -16.78 -9.03
N SER A 454 5.01 -17.17 -10.03
CA SER A 454 4.53 -18.55 -10.17
C SER A 454 5.70 -19.53 -10.38
N GLU A 455 6.66 -19.19 -11.25
CA GLU A 455 7.85 -20.02 -11.46
C GLU A 455 8.74 -20.07 -10.22
N ALA A 456 8.90 -18.94 -9.52
CA ALA A 456 9.64 -18.89 -8.26
C ALA A 456 9.05 -19.82 -7.19
N ARG A 457 7.72 -19.82 -7.05
CA ARG A 457 7.03 -20.74 -6.12
C ARG A 457 7.17 -22.20 -6.55
N ALA A 458 7.05 -22.48 -7.84
CA ALA A 458 7.29 -23.83 -8.37
C ALA A 458 8.75 -24.29 -8.13
N ALA A 459 9.70 -23.36 -8.11
CA ALA A 459 11.11 -23.59 -7.76
C ALA A 459 11.37 -23.67 -6.24
N GLY A 460 10.34 -23.60 -5.39
CA GLY A 460 10.44 -23.78 -3.95
C GLY A 460 10.71 -22.51 -3.14
N LEU A 461 10.63 -21.31 -3.73
CA LEU A 461 10.72 -20.07 -2.95
C LEU A 461 9.48 -19.90 -2.08
N THR A 462 9.69 -19.60 -0.80
CA THR A 462 8.61 -19.30 0.15
C THR A 462 8.12 -17.86 -0.02
N ASP A 463 6.94 -17.54 0.52
CA ASP A 463 6.38 -16.18 0.42
C ASP A 463 7.27 -15.13 1.12
N GLU A 464 8.08 -15.52 2.12
CA GLU A 464 9.06 -14.63 2.75
C GLU A 464 10.24 -14.27 1.83
N GLN A 465 10.53 -15.12 0.84
CA GLN A 465 11.60 -14.90 -0.13
C GLN A 465 11.16 -14.04 -1.31
N ILE A 466 9.85 -13.87 -1.52
CA ILE A 466 9.28 -13.22 -2.70
C ILE A 466 8.79 -11.82 -2.35
N HIS A 467 9.51 -10.82 -2.84
CA HIS A 467 9.20 -9.40 -2.67
C HIS A 467 8.77 -8.85 -4.02
N HIS A 468 7.59 -8.24 -4.10
CA HIS A 468 7.12 -7.66 -5.35
C HIS A 468 6.40 -6.35 -5.15
N GLU A 469 6.59 -5.43 -6.09
CA GLU A 469 5.84 -4.18 -6.21
C GLU A 469 5.19 -4.12 -7.59
N ARG A 470 4.00 -3.53 -7.64
CA ARG A 470 3.22 -3.32 -8.87
C ARG A 470 3.29 -1.86 -9.27
N PHE A 471 3.20 -1.58 -10.56
CA PHE A 471 3.16 -0.21 -11.11
C PHE A 471 1.84 0.10 -11.84
N ASP A 472 0.79 -0.66 -11.56
CA ASP A 472 -0.54 -0.45 -12.15
C ASP A 472 -1.41 0.31 -11.14
N TRP A 473 -1.40 1.65 -11.26
CA TRP A 473 -2.25 2.56 -10.46
C TRP A 473 -3.39 3.12 -11.30
#